data_AF-A0A954BY19-F1
#
_entry.id   AF-A0A954BY19-F1
#
_cell.length_a   1.000
_cell.length_b   1.000
_cell.length_c   1.000
_cell.angle_alpha   90.00
_cell.angle_beta   90.00
_cell.angle_gamma   90.00
#
_symmetry.space_group_name_H-M   'P 1'
#
loop_
_entity.id
_entity.type
_entity.pdbx_description
1 polymer ?
#
loop_
_entity_poly.entity_id
_entity_poly.type
_entity_poly.pdbx_seq_one_letter_code
_entity_poly.pdbx_strand_id
1 'polypeptide(L)'
;MHRSFWILILVVAGCAARCPQWQQAGAVPNAGPESRTAPQDPAEAAYPDEHYFEMIERCPEPGRGVDPVPLIRAVNAMVPLGKAEVMRLLRAYVREKSADRMSRVEDAGKVFWVARLLFVEPSGVPVRCPVVGCFGLVVRDGSSSWPCYPLAVVNDIPFEATEGMGVSLNGQAEIPERYLDDIDESSVLRRSPLRPADNPVEAAEALLNSDAWKDLVDEWDEGNEGRSVSTRNSAAAKVRAQAVNSLRHLRGSGESQRHLLSWLGESDWVDWVAHSAALQPYWDEEAQDYLVRG
;
A
#
# COMPACT_ATOMS: atom_id res chain seq x y z
N MET A 1 -2.59 27.11 48.33
CA MET A 1 -1.53 26.11 48.09
C MET A 1 -1.74 25.55 46.68
N HIS A 2 -1.09 26.16 45.69
CA HIS A 2 -1.10 25.73 44.29
C HIS A 2 0.21 24.99 44.01
N ARG A 3 0.14 23.77 43.46
CA ARG A 3 1.29 23.11 42.84
C ARG A 3 0.95 22.84 41.38
N SER A 4 1.50 23.69 40.51
CA SER A 4 1.49 23.54 39.07
C SER A 4 2.51 22.47 38.66
N PHE A 5 2.06 21.48 37.90
CA PHE A 5 2.90 20.52 37.20
C PHE A 5 3.32 21.14 35.86
N TRP A 6 4.62 21.38 35.67
CA TRP A 6 5.22 21.61 34.37
C TRP A 6 5.92 20.31 33.96
N ILE A 7 5.36 19.60 32.97
CA ILE A 7 6.06 18.51 32.29
C ILE A 7 6.66 19.09 31.01
N LEU A 8 7.96 18.91 30.92
CA LEU A 8 8.89 19.34 29.89
C LEU A 8 8.59 18.60 28.57
N ILE A 9 8.24 19.32 27.50
CA ILE A 9 8.27 18.80 26.12
C ILE A 9 9.68 18.99 25.60
N LEU A 10 10.47 17.90 25.52
CA LEU A 10 11.84 17.96 25.02
C LEU A 10 12.30 16.63 24.40
N VAL A 11 11.56 16.09 23.42
CA VAL A 11 12.05 14.98 22.57
C VAL A 11 11.39 15.02 21.18
N VAL A 12 11.87 15.85 20.24
CA VAL A 12 11.53 15.71 18.79
C VAL A 12 12.72 15.97 17.85
N ALA A 13 13.94 16.24 18.34
CA ALA A 13 15.06 16.62 17.47
C ALA A 13 15.84 15.45 16.82
N GLY A 14 15.50 14.19 17.10
CA GLY A 14 16.32 13.04 16.70
C GLY A 14 16.09 12.48 15.29
N CYS A 15 14.89 12.60 14.72
CA CYS A 15 14.55 11.91 13.46
C CYS A 15 14.95 12.69 12.20
N ALA A 16 15.08 14.03 12.27
CA ALA A 16 15.37 14.85 11.08
C ALA A 16 16.82 14.74 10.57
N ALA A 17 17.73 14.14 11.34
CA ALA A 17 19.16 14.12 11.02
C ALA A 17 19.61 12.92 10.16
N ARG A 18 18.73 11.98 9.79
CA ARG A 18 19.11 10.71 9.14
C ARG A 18 18.72 10.56 7.66
N CYS A 19 18.24 11.61 7.01
CA CYS A 19 18.06 11.58 5.55
C CYS A 19 18.62 12.86 4.90
N PRO A 20 19.87 12.83 4.41
CA PRO A 20 20.51 14.02 3.84
C PRO A 20 19.93 14.50 2.49
N GLN A 21 18.96 13.80 1.89
CA GLN A 21 18.39 14.16 0.58
C GLN A 21 17.17 15.12 0.62
N TRP A 22 16.58 15.41 1.80
CA TRP A 22 15.36 16.22 1.88
C TRP A 22 15.57 17.75 1.85
N GLN A 23 16.83 18.23 1.95
CA GLN A 23 17.11 19.67 2.01
C GLN A 23 17.20 20.37 0.64
N GLN A 24 16.97 19.66 -0.47
CA GLN A 24 17.08 20.24 -1.83
C GLN A 24 15.75 20.33 -2.60
N ALA A 25 14.60 20.17 -1.96
CA ALA A 25 13.32 20.49 -2.58
C ALA A 25 13.14 22.01 -2.68
N GLY A 26 13.67 22.59 -3.76
CA GLY A 26 13.51 23.99 -4.11
C GLY A 26 12.03 24.38 -4.22
N ALA A 27 11.71 25.58 -3.75
CA ALA A 27 10.38 26.16 -3.86
C ALA A 27 9.92 26.18 -5.32
N VAL A 28 8.79 25.53 -5.60
CA VAL A 28 8.20 25.46 -6.94
C VAL A 28 7.55 26.81 -7.24
N PRO A 29 7.88 27.48 -8.36
CA PRO A 29 7.21 28.70 -8.75
C PRO A 29 5.74 28.41 -9.06
N ASN A 30 4.87 29.23 -8.47
CA ASN A 30 3.42 29.15 -8.60
C ASN A 30 3.02 29.61 -10.02
N ALA A 31 2.84 28.66 -10.94
CA ALA A 31 2.36 28.97 -12.29
C ALA A 31 0.85 29.29 -12.21
N GLY A 32 0.49 30.49 -12.66
CA GLY A 32 -0.89 30.98 -12.67
C GLY A 32 -1.83 30.14 -13.56
N PRO A 33 -3.15 30.29 -13.41
CA PRO A 33 -4.13 29.47 -14.10
C PRO A 33 -4.22 29.86 -15.58
N GLU A 34 -3.56 29.10 -16.46
CA GLU A 34 -3.84 29.15 -17.89
C GLU A 34 -5.11 28.36 -18.19
N SER A 35 -6.14 29.06 -18.68
CA SER A 35 -7.39 28.45 -19.13
C SER A 35 -7.13 27.71 -20.46
N ARG A 36 -6.88 26.40 -20.39
CA ARG A 36 -6.91 25.53 -21.58
C ARG A 36 -8.36 25.12 -21.86
N THR A 37 -8.97 25.73 -22.86
CA THR A 37 -10.16 25.18 -23.53
C THR A 37 -9.72 23.98 -24.37
N ALA A 38 -10.01 22.78 -23.90
CA ALA A 38 -9.76 21.54 -24.61
C ALA A 38 -10.71 21.40 -25.83
N PRO A 39 -10.26 20.82 -26.95
CA PRO A 39 -11.13 20.53 -28.08
C PRO A 39 -12.11 19.42 -27.72
N GLN A 40 -13.40 19.63 -28.00
CA GLN A 40 -14.46 18.63 -27.90
C GLN A 40 -14.54 17.86 -29.23
N ASP A 41 -14.02 16.62 -29.26
CA ASP A 41 -14.16 15.70 -30.40
C ASP A 41 -15.27 14.67 -30.09
N PRO A 42 -16.28 14.44 -30.95
CA PRO A 42 -17.51 13.74 -30.60
C PRO A 42 -17.47 12.22 -30.84
N ALA A 43 -16.33 11.58 -30.60
CA ALA A 43 -16.23 10.12 -30.53
C ALA A 43 -16.03 9.66 -29.07
N GLU A 44 -16.96 10.09 -28.22
CA GLU A 44 -17.09 9.69 -26.81
C GLU A 44 -17.64 8.26 -26.75
N ALA A 45 -16.81 7.29 -27.16
CA ALA A 45 -17.01 5.90 -26.82
C ALA A 45 -17.10 5.82 -25.28
N ALA A 46 -18.12 5.13 -24.76
CA ALA A 46 -18.30 4.89 -23.32
C ALA A 46 -16.94 4.62 -22.67
N TYR A 47 -16.52 5.52 -21.79
CA TYR A 47 -15.14 5.63 -21.33
C TYR A 47 -14.70 4.29 -20.71
N PRO A 48 -13.80 3.51 -21.34
CA PRO A 48 -13.23 2.33 -20.70
C PRO A 48 -12.55 2.70 -19.36
N ASP A 49 -12.20 3.97 -19.20
CA ASP A 49 -11.63 4.58 -18.00
C ASP A 49 -12.53 4.42 -16.76
N GLU A 50 -13.87 4.46 -16.87
CA GLU A 50 -14.77 4.36 -15.71
C GLU A 50 -14.62 3.03 -14.97
N HIS A 51 -14.48 1.93 -15.72
CA HIS A 51 -14.29 0.60 -15.15
C HIS A 51 -12.98 0.50 -14.36
N TYR A 52 -11.89 1.04 -14.89
CA TYR A 52 -10.60 1.05 -14.21
C TYR A 52 -10.59 2.01 -13.02
N PHE A 53 -11.32 3.13 -13.11
CA PHE A 53 -11.45 4.07 -11.99
C PHE A 53 -12.18 3.40 -10.84
N GLU A 54 -13.27 2.67 -11.12
CA GLU A 54 -13.97 1.89 -10.10
C GLU A 54 -13.06 0.84 -9.45
N MET A 55 -12.20 0.17 -10.23
CA MET A 55 -11.21 -0.76 -9.68
C MET A 55 -10.19 -0.08 -8.75
N ILE A 56 -9.66 1.08 -9.15
CA ILE A 56 -8.74 1.87 -8.30
C ILE A 56 -9.48 2.35 -7.05
N GLU A 57 -10.73 2.77 -7.16
CA GLU A 57 -11.53 3.25 -6.02
C GLU A 57 -11.77 2.16 -4.97
N ARG A 58 -11.90 0.91 -5.41
CA ARG A 58 -12.02 -0.24 -4.51
C ARG A 58 -10.70 -0.62 -3.84
N CYS A 59 -9.57 -0.10 -4.31
CA CYS A 59 -8.29 -0.34 -3.68
C CYS A 59 -8.20 0.36 -2.31
N PRO A 60 -7.50 -0.26 -1.35
CA PRO A 60 -7.31 0.33 -0.04
C PRO A 60 -6.43 1.58 -0.11
N GLU A 61 -6.74 2.54 0.74
CA GLU A 61 -5.86 3.69 0.97
C GLU A 61 -4.59 3.28 1.73
N PRO A 62 -3.45 3.91 1.41
CA PRO A 62 -2.25 3.84 2.23
C PRO A 62 -2.52 4.04 3.72
N GLY A 63 -2.03 3.13 4.56
CA GLY A 63 -2.15 3.23 6.02
C GLY A 63 -3.50 2.84 6.62
N ARG A 64 -4.58 2.66 5.83
CA ARG A 64 -5.93 2.31 6.34
C ARG A 64 -6.23 0.81 6.41
N GLY A 65 -5.22 -0.03 6.21
CA GLY A 65 -5.38 -1.49 6.14
C GLY A 65 -5.72 -1.93 4.73
N VAL A 66 -5.07 -3.00 4.28
CA VAL A 66 -5.13 -3.46 2.89
C VAL A 66 -6.01 -4.70 2.79
N ASP A 67 -7.09 -4.63 2.02
CA ASP A 67 -7.64 -5.84 1.40
C ASP A 67 -6.77 -6.10 0.15
N PRO A 68 -5.99 -7.19 0.09
CA PRO A 68 -5.14 -7.47 -1.07
C PRO A 68 -5.94 -7.72 -2.34
N VAL A 69 -7.17 -8.23 -2.24
CA VAL A 69 -7.95 -8.71 -3.40
C VAL A 69 -8.28 -7.58 -4.38
N PRO A 70 -8.80 -6.40 -3.98
CA PRO A 70 -8.96 -5.27 -4.88
C PRO A 70 -7.67 -4.82 -5.59
N LEU A 71 -6.52 -4.83 -4.91
CA LEU A 71 -5.24 -4.49 -5.53
C LEU A 71 -4.86 -5.50 -6.61
N ILE A 72 -4.96 -6.79 -6.31
CA ILE A 72 -4.67 -7.87 -7.27
C ILE A 72 -5.55 -7.72 -8.51
N ARG A 73 -6.86 -7.50 -8.33
CA ARG A 73 -7.82 -7.28 -9.43
C ARG A 73 -7.43 -6.10 -10.31
N ALA A 74 -7.15 -4.94 -9.70
CA ALA A 74 -6.78 -3.74 -10.43
C ALA A 74 -5.49 -3.96 -11.25
N VAL A 75 -4.46 -4.56 -10.63
CA VAL A 75 -3.19 -4.86 -11.31
C VAL A 75 -3.41 -5.82 -12.47
N ASN A 76 -4.14 -6.92 -12.23
CA ASN A 76 -4.37 -7.96 -13.24
C ASN A 76 -5.17 -7.46 -14.43
N ALA A 77 -6.17 -6.61 -14.20
CA ALA A 77 -6.94 -5.98 -15.26
C ALA A 77 -6.13 -4.97 -16.09
N MET A 78 -5.14 -4.30 -15.47
CA MET A 78 -4.33 -3.26 -16.12
C MET A 78 -3.12 -3.79 -16.88
N VAL A 79 -2.52 -4.92 -16.47
CA VAL A 79 -1.34 -5.48 -17.16
C VAL A 79 -1.54 -5.67 -18.67
N PRO A 80 -2.67 -6.23 -19.17
CA PRO A 80 -2.90 -6.42 -20.60
C PRO A 80 -2.95 -5.13 -21.44
N LEU A 81 -3.18 -3.97 -20.82
CA LEU A 81 -3.28 -2.68 -21.51
C LEU A 81 -1.94 -2.17 -22.02
N GLY A 82 -0.84 -2.61 -21.40
CA GLY A 82 0.49 -2.10 -21.69
C GLY A 82 0.79 -0.75 -21.04
N LYS A 83 2.09 -0.43 -20.94
CA LYS A 83 2.59 0.70 -20.13
C LYS A 83 1.94 2.04 -20.48
N ALA A 84 1.89 2.38 -21.77
CA ALA A 84 1.40 3.68 -22.21
C ALA A 84 -0.06 3.93 -21.79
N GLU A 85 -0.91 2.91 -21.94
CA GLU A 85 -2.33 3.02 -21.61
C GLU A 85 -2.57 3.02 -20.09
N VAL A 86 -1.84 2.18 -19.35
CA VAL A 86 -1.86 2.22 -17.87
C VAL A 86 -1.46 3.60 -17.36
N MET A 87 -0.38 4.19 -17.87
CA MET A 87 0.06 5.52 -17.45
C MET A 87 -0.96 6.61 -17.82
N ARG A 88 -1.61 6.50 -18.99
CA ARG A 88 -2.70 7.40 -19.38
C ARG A 88 -3.85 7.33 -18.37
N LEU A 89 -4.29 6.13 -18.01
CA LEU A 89 -5.37 5.86 -17.06
C LEU A 89 -5.05 6.37 -15.65
N LEU A 90 -3.88 6.01 -15.10
CA LEU A 90 -3.48 6.45 -13.76
C LEU A 90 -3.39 7.98 -13.69
N ARG A 91 -2.82 8.64 -14.71
CA ARG A 91 -2.78 10.11 -14.77
C ARG A 91 -4.17 10.72 -14.90
N ALA A 92 -5.09 10.09 -15.63
CA ALA A 92 -6.47 10.55 -15.74
C ALA A 92 -7.21 10.44 -14.39
N TYR A 93 -7.06 9.31 -13.70
CA TYR A 93 -7.62 9.09 -12.36
C TYR A 93 -7.12 10.15 -11.37
N VAL A 94 -5.79 10.37 -11.32
CA VAL A 94 -5.21 11.39 -10.45
C VAL A 94 -5.75 12.78 -10.79
N ARG A 95 -5.85 13.16 -12.07
CA ARG A 95 -6.43 14.47 -12.45
C ARG A 95 -7.88 14.64 -12.00
N GLU A 96 -8.70 13.59 -12.11
CA GLU A 96 -10.09 13.61 -11.67
C GLU A 96 -10.18 13.80 -10.14
N LYS A 97 -9.44 13.00 -9.37
CA LYS A 97 -9.47 13.06 -7.89
C LYS A 97 -8.78 14.32 -7.34
N SER A 98 -7.77 14.83 -8.03
CA SER A 98 -7.12 16.10 -7.71
C SER A 98 -8.00 17.33 -8.00
N ALA A 99 -9.13 17.19 -8.71
CA ALA A 99 -10.03 18.33 -8.96
C ALA A 99 -10.68 18.84 -7.65
N ASP A 100 -10.98 17.93 -6.72
CA ASP A 100 -11.49 18.28 -5.39
C ASP A 100 -10.34 18.69 -4.47
N ARG A 101 -10.22 19.99 -4.17
CA ARG A 101 -9.18 20.56 -3.30
C ARG A 101 -9.15 19.97 -1.90
N MET A 102 -10.26 19.44 -1.39
CA MET A 102 -10.34 18.90 -0.03
C MET A 102 -9.91 17.43 0.06
N SER A 103 -9.98 16.65 -1.03
CA SER A 103 -9.64 15.21 -1.02
C SER A 103 -8.38 14.82 -1.81
N ARG A 104 -7.70 15.79 -2.43
CA ARG A 104 -6.58 15.58 -3.39
C ARG A 104 -5.55 14.52 -3.03
N VAL A 105 -5.20 14.38 -1.76
CA VAL A 105 -4.10 13.50 -1.33
C VAL A 105 -4.61 12.12 -0.90
N GLU A 106 -5.79 12.04 -0.30
CA GLU A 106 -6.32 10.79 0.24
C GLU A 106 -6.83 9.88 -0.88
N ASP A 107 -7.70 10.40 -1.76
CA ASP A 107 -8.33 9.58 -2.82
C ASP A 107 -7.35 9.23 -3.94
N ALA A 108 -6.48 10.18 -4.30
CA ALA A 108 -5.47 9.95 -5.32
C ALA A 108 -4.33 9.04 -4.82
N GLY A 109 -4.14 8.91 -3.50
CA GLY A 109 -3.07 8.10 -2.91
C GLY A 109 -3.18 6.60 -3.22
N LYS A 110 -4.37 6.10 -3.58
CA LYS A 110 -4.57 4.70 -3.99
C LYS A 110 -3.67 4.28 -5.18
N VAL A 111 -3.31 5.24 -6.05
CA VAL A 111 -2.44 4.97 -7.20
C VAL A 111 -1.03 4.56 -6.77
N PHE A 112 -0.58 4.92 -5.57
CA PHE A 112 0.75 4.53 -5.07
C PHE A 112 0.89 3.00 -5.02
N TRP A 113 -0.13 2.30 -4.53
CA TRP A 113 -0.15 0.84 -4.41
C TRP A 113 -0.33 0.15 -5.75
N VAL A 114 -1.26 0.64 -6.57
CA VAL A 114 -1.50 0.10 -7.90
C VAL A 114 -0.24 0.22 -8.76
N ALA A 115 0.40 1.40 -8.76
CA ALA A 115 1.63 1.61 -9.52
C ALA A 115 2.79 0.78 -8.97
N ARG A 116 2.91 0.57 -7.65
CA ARG A 116 3.93 -0.33 -7.08
C ARG A 116 3.87 -1.74 -7.56
N LEU A 117 2.67 -2.23 -7.74
CA LEU A 117 2.46 -3.61 -8.13
C LEU A 117 2.51 -3.77 -9.65
N LEU A 118 2.24 -2.72 -10.42
CA LEU A 118 2.31 -2.73 -11.88
C LEU A 118 3.72 -2.54 -12.43
N PHE A 119 4.52 -1.67 -11.80
CA PHE A 119 5.79 -1.23 -12.34
C PHE A 119 6.97 -1.84 -11.61
N VAL A 120 7.93 -2.35 -12.39
CA VAL A 120 9.17 -2.94 -11.90
C VAL A 120 10.35 -2.29 -12.59
N GLU A 121 11.48 -2.27 -11.91
CA GLU A 121 12.72 -1.71 -12.42
C GLU A 121 13.50 -2.79 -13.18
N PRO A 122 13.85 -2.58 -14.47
CA PRO A 122 14.57 -3.60 -15.27
C PRO A 122 15.91 -4.03 -14.66
N SER A 123 16.53 -3.13 -13.90
CA SER A 123 17.81 -3.35 -13.23
C SER A 123 17.71 -4.31 -12.04
N GLY A 124 16.49 -4.63 -11.58
CA GLY A 124 16.25 -5.36 -10.34
C GLY A 124 16.42 -4.53 -9.07
N VAL A 125 16.83 -3.26 -9.20
CA VAL A 125 16.80 -2.30 -8.09
C VAL A 125 15.33 -2.02 -7.75
N PRO A 126 14.92 -1.98 -6.47
CA PRO A 126 13.56 -1.60 -6.12
C PRO A 126 13.16 -0.24 -6.70
N VAL A 127 11.94 -0.11 -7.21
CA VAL A 127 11.38 1.21 -7.57
C VAL A 127 11.37 2.06 -6.29
N ARG A 128 11.95 3.28 -6.32
CA ARG A 128 11.99 4.21 -5.16
C ARG A 128 10.63 4.27 -4.48
N CYS A 129 10.47 4.03 -3.17
CA CYS A 129 9.20 4.06 -2.38
C CYS A 129 8.45 5.42 -2.44
N PRO A 130 7.10 5.49 -2.42
CA PRO A 130 6.40 6.75 -2.52
C PRO A 130 6.32 7.39 -1.13
N VAL A 131 6.36 8.72 -1.05
CA VAL A 131 6.32 9.42 0.23
C VAL A 131 4.87 9.61 0.66
N VAL A 132 4.24 8.57 1.16
CA VAL A 132 2.82 8.66 1.53
C VAL A 132 2.62 9.23 2.96
N GLY A 133 3.70 9.36 3.72
CA GLY A 133 3.69 9.87 5.09
C GLY A 133 4.90 9.35 5.86
N CYS A 134 4.82 9.40 7.19
CA CYS A 134 5.80 8.74 8.04
C CYS A 134 5.35 7.31 8.32
N PHE A 135 6.11 6.32 7.83
CA PHE A 135 5.89 4.92 8.18
C PHE A 135 6.58 4.62 9.51
N GLY A 136 5.89 3.87 10.36
CA GLY A 136 6.44 3.38 11.62
C GLY A 136 7.43 2.23 11.47
N LEU A 137 7.68 1.73 10.26
CA LEU A 137 8.82 0.89 9.93
C LEU A 137 9.53 1.61 8.78
N VAL A 138 10.85 1.61 8.77
CA VAL A 138 11.64 2.23 7.69
C VAL A 138 12.59 1.18 7.17
N VAL A 139 12.39 0.78 5.92
CA VAL A 139 13.37 -0.01 5.17
C VAL A 139 14.45 0.93 4.66
N ARG A 140 15.72 0.50 4.71
CA ARG A 140 16.80 1.22 4.01
C ARG A 140 16.48 1.31 2.53
N ASP A 141 16.56 2.52 1.99
CA ASP A 141 16.35 2.76 0.55
C ASP A 141 17.16 1.78 -0.30
N GLY A 142 16.49 1.15 -1.26
CA GLY A 142 17.11 0.19 -2.18
C GLY A 142 17.30 -1.22 -1.62
N SER A 143 16.72 -1.57 -0.47
CA SER A 143 16.75 -2.94 0.04
C SER A 143 16.11 -3.92 -0.94
N SER A 144 16.92 -4.80 -1.53
CA SER A 144 16.46 -5.83 -2.46
C SER A 144 15.57 -6.89 -1.81
N SER A 145 15.61 -7.03 -0.49
CA SER A 145 14.71 -7.90 0.28
C SER A 145 13.27 -7.38 0.30
N TRP A 146 13.06 -6.10 -0.05
CA TRP A 146 11.78 -5.40 0.04
C TRP A 146 11.47 -4.58 -1.22
N PRO A 147 11.38 -5.22 -2.40
CA PRO A 147 11.33 -4.50 -3.68
C PRO A 147 10.07 -3.65 -3.90
N CYS A 148 8.99 -3.94 -3.18
CA CYS A 148 7.71 -3.25 -3.28
C CYS A 148 7.36 -2.44 -2.03
N TYR A 149 8.32 -2.20 -1.12
CA TYR A 149 8.08 -1.51 0.15
C TYR A 149 7.26 -0.21 -0.04
N PRO A 150 6.22 0.04 0.78
CA PRO A 150 5.83 -0.66 2.01
C PRO A 150 4.94 -1.90 1.83
N LEU A 151 4.76 -2.37 0.60
CA LEU A 151 4.12 -3.66 0.33
C LEU A 151 5.17 -4.79 0.37
N ALA A 152 4.89 -5.81 1.17
CA ALA A 152 5.48 -7.13 1.09
C ALA A 152 4.71 -7.95 0.05
N VAL A 153 5.35 -8.40 -1.03
CA VAL A 153 4.69 -9.32 -1.98
C VAL A 153 5.20 -10.72 -1.71
N VAL A 154 4.35 -11.58 -1.17
CA VAL A 154 4.68 -12.99 -0.90
C VAL A 154 3.71 -13.87 -1.68
N ASN A 155 4.25 -14.74 -2.54
CA ASN A 155 3.47 -15.57 -3.46
C ASN A 155 2.40 -14.77 -4.23
N ASP A 156 2.81 -13.63 -4.79
CA ASP A 156 1.95 -12.67 -5.51
C ASP A 156 0.77 -12.07 -4.70
N ILE A 157 0.82 -12.14 -3.37
CA ILE A 157 -0.14 -11.49 -2.48
C ILE A 157 0.52 -10.25 -1.86
N PRO A 158 0.00 -9.03 -2.10
CA PRO A 158 0.53 -7.82 -1.51
C PRO A 158 -0.01 -7.63 -0.08
N PHE A 159 0.89 -7.60 0.89
CA PHE A 159 0.62 -7.23 2.27
C PHE A 159 1.27 -5.89 2.60
N GLU A 160 0.54 -4.93 3.16
CA GLU A 160 1.14 -3.74 3.74
C GLU A 160 1.92 -4.11 5.01
N ALA A 161 3.25 -3.99 4.96
CA ALA A 161 4.15 -4.40 6.03
C ALA A 161 4.26 -3.36 7.15
N THR A 162 3.77 -2.14 6.92
CA THR A 162 3.89 -1.03 7.87
C THR A 162 2.68 -0.94 8.81
N GLU A 163 2.94 -0.72 10.10
CA GLU A 163 1.92 -0.16 11.00
C GLU A 163 1.44 1.19 10.43
N GLY A 164 0.16 1.50 10.62
CA GLY A 164 -0.55 2.62 9.97
C GLY A 164 0.24 3.94 9.97
N MET A 165 -0.11 4.82 9.03
CA MET A 165 0.50 6.15 8.93
C MET A 165 0.39 6.89 10.26
N GLY A 166 1.48 6.90 11.02
CA GLY A 166 1.63 7.82 12.13
C GLY A 166 1.57 9.21 11.53
N VAL A 167 0.57 9.99 11.94
CA VAL A 167 0.37 11.40 11.58
C VAL A 167 1.51 12.23 12.18
N SER A 168 2.75 11.96 11.79
CA SER A 168 3.87 12.84 12.05
C SER A 168 3.77 13.96 11.01
N LEU A 169 3.12 15.04 11.42
CA LEU A 169 2.73 16.25 10.67
C LEU A 169 3.88 17.02 9.99
N ASN A 170 5.08 16.46 9.92
CA ASN A 170 6.29 17.18 9.52
C ASN A 170 6.79 16.81 8.11
N GLY A 171 6.15 15.84 7.44
CA GLY A 171 6.44 15.48 6.04
C GLY A 171 5.28 15.89 5.14
N GLN A 172 5.59 16.56 4.02
CA GLN A 172 4.60 16.77 2.97
C GLN A 172 4.45 15.45 2.20
N ALA A 173 3.23 14.91 2.16
CA ALA A 173 2.94 13.75 1.31
C ALA A 173 3.31 14.05 -0.15
N GLU A 174 3.81 13.03 -0.83
CA GLU A 174 4.16 13.09 -2.24
C GLU A 174 2.93 13.38 -3.09
N ILE A 175 3.13 14.18 -4.12
CA ILE A 175 2.12 14.50 -5.13
C ILE A 175 2.05 13.30 -6.09
N PRO A 176 0.90 12.61 -6.23
CA PRO A 176 0.80 11.41 -7.05
C PRO A 176 1.24 11.61 -8.50
N GLU A 177 0.99 12.79 -9.09
CA GLU A 177 1.44 13.13 -10.44
C GLU A 177 2.96 13.03 -10.59
N ARG A 178 3.72 13.55 -9.62
CA ARG A 178 5.19 13.50 -9.65
C ARG A 178 5.70 12.08 -9.53
N TYR A 179 5.06 11.30 -8.67
CA TYR A 179 5.41 9.90 -8.49
C TYR A 179 5.19 9.10 -9.77
N LEU A 180 4.08 9.34 -10.48
CA LEU A 180 3.81 8.72 -11.76
C LEU A 180 4.82 9.13 -12.84
N ASP A 181 5.28 10.38 -12.85
CA ASP A 181 6.32 10.83 -13.79
C ASP A 181 7.65 10.10 -13.54
N ASP A 182 8.09 9.98 -12.29
CA ASP A 182 9.29 9.22 -11.93
C ASP A 182 9.20 7.75 -12.38
N ILE A 183 8.05 7.10 -12.17
CA ILE A 183 7.81 5.71 -12.60
C ILE A 183 7.88 5.60 -14.12
N ASP A 184 7.26 6.52 -14.85
CA ASP A 184 7.21 6.46 -16.31
C ASP A 184 8.62 6.50 -16.90
N GLU A 185 9.50 7.28 -16.30
CA GLU A 185 10.88 7.43 -16.76
C GLU A 185 11.77 6.23 -16.39
N SER A 186 11.62 5.71 -15.18
CA SER A 186 12.59 4.75 -14.60
C SER A 186 12.18 3.28 -14.70
N SER A 187 10.89 2.98 -14.82
CA SER A 187 10.39 1.60 -14.68
C SER A 187 9.87 0.99 -15.99
N VAL A 188 9.58 -0.30 -15.95
CA VAL A 188 8.80 -1.00 -16.98
C VAL A 188 7.56 -1.62 -16.37
N LEU A 189 6.52 -1.80 -17.18
CA LEU A 189 5.35 -2.57 -16.76
C LEU A 189 5.78 -4.02 -16.53
N ARG A 190 5.30 -4.64 -15.46
CA ARG A 190 5.46 -6.07 -15.19
C ARG A 190 4.95 -6.90 -16.38
N ARG A 191 5.59 -8.04 -16.60
CA ARG A 191 5.34 -8.88 -17.79
C ARG A 191 4.08 -9.74 -17.68
N SER A 192 3.70 -10.11 -16.46
CA SER A 192 2.61 -11.05 -16.20
C SER A 192 1.72 -10.50 -15.09
N PRO A 193 0.40 -10.78 -15.11
CA PRO A 193 -0.47 -10.54 -13.96
C PRO A 193 0.07 -11.18 -12.66
N LEU A 194 -0.41 -10.72 -11.52
CA LEU A 194 -0.25 -11.40 -10.23
C LEU A 194 -1.03 -12.73 -10.28
N ARG A 195 -0.43 -13.79 -9.74
CA ARG A 195 -1.05 -15.09 -9.55
C ARG A 195 -0.95 -15.50 -8.08
N PRO A 196 -1.86 -14.98 -7.23
CA PRO A 196 -1.85 -15.24 -5.79
C PRO A 196 -1.80 -16.74 -5.49
N ALA A 197 -1.05 -17.11 -4.44
CA ALA A 197 -1.16 -18.46 -3.89
C ALA A 197 -2.58 -18.75 -3.38
N ASP A 198 -2.95 -20.03 -3.40
CA ASP A 198 -4.27 -20.54 -3.00
C ASP A 198 -4.69 -20.14 -1.58
N ASN A 199 -3.74 -20.05 -0.64
CA ASN A 199 -4.01 -19.75 0.77
C ASN A 199 -3.28 -18.48 1.24
N PRO A 200 -3.99 -17.34 1.42
CA PRO A 200 -3.37 -16.10 1.86
C PRO A 200 -2.91 -16.12 3.32
N VAL A 201 -3.49 -16.99 4.15
CA VAL A 201 -3.06 -17.18 5.55
C VAL A 201 -1.69 -17.86 5.61
N GLU A 202 -1.45 -18.87 4.76
CA GLU A 202 -0.12 -19.48 4.62
C GLU A 202 0.92 -18.49 4.07
N ALA A 203 0.54 -17.63 3.12
CA ALA A 203 1.44 -16.59 2.60
C ALA A 203 1.81 -15.56 3.68
N ALA A 204 0.86 -15.16 4.53
CA ALA A 204 1.15 -14.31 5.69
C ALA A 204 2.07 -15.00 6.71
N GLU A 205 1.85 -16.28 7.01
CA GLU A 205 2.77 -17.06 7.86
C GLU A 205 4.19 -17.11 7.27
N ALA A 206 4.30 -17.35 5.96
CA ALA A 206 5.59 -17.36 5.29
C ALA A 206 6.30 -16.01 5.38
N LEU A 207 5.57 -14.90 5.24
CA LEU A 207 6.10 -13.55 5.42
C LEU A 207 6.61 -13.34 6.84
N LEU A 208 5.78 -13.58 7.85
CA LEU A 208 6.07 -13.30 9.26
C LEU A 208 7.22 -14.16 9.81
N ASN A 209 7.42 -15.35 9.25
CA ASN A 209 8.52 -16.26 9.62
C ASN A 209 9.80 -16.05 8.79
N SER A 210 9.76 -15.20 7.75
CA SER A 210 10.91 -14.95 6.87
C SER A 210 12.03 -14.18 7.56
N ASP A 211 13.26 -14.38 7.10
CA ASP A 211 14.42 -13.61 7.59
C ASP A 211 14.31 -12.13 7.21
N ALA A 212 13.74 -11.81 6.04
CA ALA A 212 13.51 -10.43 5.63
C ALA A 212 12.58 -9.66 6.60
N TRP A 213 11.56 -10.34 7.16
CA TRP A 213 10.68 -9.78 8.19
C TRP A 213 11.42 -9.59 9.51
N LYS A 214 12.22 -10.57 9.94
CA LYS A 214 13.04 -10.45 11.16
C LYS A 214 14.01 -9.28 11.03
N ASP A 215 14.72 -9.17 9.92
CA ASP A 215 15.66 -8.08 9.63
C ASP A 215 14.97 -6.71 9.65
N LEU A 216 13.78 -6.60 9.02
CA LEU A 216 12.98 -5.36 9.01
C LEU A 216 12.64 -4.91 10.44
N VAL A 217 12.26 -5.87 11.28
CA VAL A 217 11.81 -5.61 12.64
C VAL A 217 13.00 -5.34 13.57
N ASP A 218 14.10 -6.08 13.43
CA ASP A 218 15.28 -5.92 14.27
C ASP A 218 16.01 -4.59 13.97
N GLU A 219 16.08 -4.19 12.69
CA GLU A 219 16.61 -2.88 12.30
C GLU A 219 15.83 -1.72 12.94
N TRP A 220 14.51 -1.87 13.07
CA TRP A 220 13.67 -0.87 13.72
C TRP A 220 13.96 -0.75 15.23
N ASP A 221 14.24 -1.89 15.88
CA ASP A 221 14.45 -1.98 17.32
C ASP A 221 15.79 -1.35 17.75
N GLU A 222 16.85 -1.54 16.97
CA GLU A 222 18.16 -0.92 17.21
C GLU A 222 18.08 0.63 17.21
N GLY A 223 17.09 1.21 16.54
CA GLY A 223 16.88 2.65 16.48
C GLY A 223 15.96 3.23 17.57
N ASN A 224 15.19 2.39 18.27
CA ASN A 224 14.01 2.82 19.06
C ASN A 224 13.85 2.07 20.39
N GLU A 225 14.88 2.06 21.24
CA GLU A 225 14.84 1.48 22.59
C GLU A 225 13.56 1.92 23.35
N GLY A 226 12.58 1.00 23.49
CA GLY A 226 11.33 1.19 24.24
C GLY A 226 10.02 1.31 23.45
N ARG A 227 10.03 1.47 22.11
CA ARG A 227 8.80 1.42 21.25
C ARG A 227 8.67 0.16 20.38
N SER A 228 9.70 -0.69 20.41
CA SER A 228 9.92 -1.90 19.61
C SER A 228 8.75 -2.90 19.59
N VAL A 229 8.33 -3.40 20.76
CA VAL A 229 7.47 -4.61 20.83
C VAL A 229 6.04 -4.36 20.39
N SER A 230 5.47 -3.19 20.73
CA SER A 230 4.10 -2.86 20.32
C SER A 230 3.98 -2.72 18.80
N THR A 231 4.94 -2.05 18.15
CA THR A 231 4.91 -1.84 16.69
C THR A 231 5.14 -3.13 15.92
N ARG A 232 6.05 -4.00 16.39
CA ARG A 232 6.23 -5.36 15.86
C ARG A 232 4.92 -6.14 15.86
N ASN A 233 4.24 -6.18 17.00
CA ASN A 233 2.98 -6.90 17.15
C ASN A 233 1.86 -6.27 16.33
N SER A 234 1.79 -4.94 16.24
CA SER A 234 0.82 -4.22 15.39
C SER A 234 1.00 -4.54 13.91
N ALA A 235 2.24 -4.49 13.41
CA ALA A 235 2.53 -4.78 12.00
C ALA A 235 2.20 -6.23 11.65
N ALA A 236 2.57 -7.18 12.52
CA ALA A 236 2.22 -8.59 12.36
C ALA A 236 0.69 -8.81 12.39
N ALA A 237 -0.01 -8.22 13.37
CA ALA A 237 -1.46 -8.29 13.46
C ALA A 237 -2.15 -7.70 12.22
N LYS A 238 -1.58 -6.64 11.65
CA LYS A 238 -2.06 -6.05 10.39
C LYS A 238 -1.89 -7.03 9.24
N VAL A 239 -0.72 -7.61 9.01
CA VAL A 239 -0.51 -8.63 7.95
C VAL A 239 -1.51 -9.78 8.08
N ARG A 240 -1.70 -10.30 9.30
CA ARG A 240 -2.69 -11.35 9.60
C ARG A 240 -4.11 -10.92 9.23
N ALA A 241 -4.51 -9.71 9.60
CA ALA A 241 -5.83 -9.18 9.28
C ALA A 241 -6.06 -9.05 7.77
N GLN A 242 -5.05 -8.64 7.00
CA GLN A 242 -5.11 -8.56 5.53
C GLN A 242 -5.31 -9.94 4.90
N ALA A 243 -4.61 -10.97 5.41
CA ALA A 243 -4.78 -12.35 4.96
C ALA A 243 -6.19 -12.88 5.23
N VAL A 244 -6.72 -12.64 6.43
CA VAL A 244 -8.12 -13.02 6.78
C VAL A 244 -9.12 -12.26 5.93
N ASN A 245 -8.90 -10.97 5.69
CA ASN A 245 -9.78 -10.14 4.85
C ASN A 245 -9.83 -10.62 3.40
N SER A 246 -8.76 -11.25 2.89
CA SER A 246 -8.76 -11.85 1.55
C SER A 246 -9.76 -13.00 1.41
N LEU A 247 -10.16 -13.63 2.53
CA LEU A 247 -11.12 -14.74 2.58
C LEU A 247 -12.50 -14.31 3.10
N ARG A 248 -12.76 -12.99 3.22
CA ARG A 248 -13.93 -12.47 3.96
C ARG A 248 -15.28 -12.92 3.41
N HIS A 249 -15.40 -13.11 2.10
CA HIS A 249 -16.64 -13.53 1.43
C HIS A 249 -16.90 -15.02 1.57
N LEU A 250 -15.88 -15.81 1.92
CA LEU A 250 -16.02 -17.24 2.21
C LEU A 250 -16.61 -17.45 3.61
N ARG A 251 -16.49 -16.45 4.50
CA ARG A 251 -17.16 -16.44 5.79
C ARG A 251 -18.62 -16.07 5.55
N GLY A 252 -19.54 -16.97 5.86
CA GLY A 252 -20.97 -16.67 5.83
C GLY A 252 -21.28 -15.34 6.54
N SER A 253 -22.34 -14.66 6.11
CA SER A 253 -22.68 -13.26 6.45
C SER A 253 -22.98 -12.96 7.94
N GLY A 254 -22.63 -13.84 8.88
CA GLY A 254 -23.04 -13.80 10.28
C GLY A 254 -22.07 -13.13 11.26
N GLU A 255 -20.78 -12.98 10.94
CA GLU A 255 -19.79 -12.43 11.88
C GLU A 255 -19.45 -10.96 11.60
N SER A 256 -19.62 -10.13 12.64
CA SER A 256 -19.34 -8.69 12.59
C SER A 256 -17.86 -8.43 12.30
N GLN A 257 -17.59 -7.90 11.10
CA GLN A 257 -16.27 -7.57 10.56
C GLN A 257 -15.48 -6.53 11.39
N ARG A 258 -16.14 -5.80 12.30
CA ARG A 258 -15.55 -4.65 13.01
C ARG A 258 -14.41 -4.99 13.96
N HIS A 259 -14.28 -6.25 14.39
CA HIS A 259 -13.25 -6.65 15.36
C HIS A 259 -11.94 -7.14 14.72
N LEU A 260 -11.93 -7.52 13.43
CA LEU A 260 -10.74 -8.08 12.79
C LEU A 260 -9.69 -7.02 12.44
N LEU A 261 -10.11 -5.77 12.27
CA LEU A 261 -9.24 -4.66 11.91
C LEU A 261 -8.41 -4.12 13.08
N SER A 262 -8.74 -4.50 14.32
CA SER A 262 -8.14 -3.94 15.52
C SER A 262 -7.51 -5.01 16.40
N TRP A 263 -6.58 -5.79 15.85
CA TRP A 263 -5.72 -6.79 16.53
C TRP A 263 -6.27 -8.22 16.51
N LEU A 264 -5.77 -9.03 15.56
CA LEU A 264 -5.80 -10.49 15.70
C LEU A 264 -4.70 -10.90 16.67
N GLY A 265 -5.10 -11.37 17.85
CA GLY A 265 -4.16 -11.93 18.83
C GLY A 265 -3.53 -13.23 18.31
N GLU A 266 -2.48 -13.69 18.98
CA GLU A 266 -1.81 -14.95 18.63
C GLU A 266 -2.76 -16.15 18.71
N SER A 267 -3.64 -16.19 19.71
CA SER A 267 -4.63 -17.26 19.86
C SER A 267 -5.64 -17.28 18.71
N ASP A 268 -6.18 -16.12 18.33
CA ASP A 268 -7.14 -16.01 17.23
C ASP A 268 -6.48 -16.43 15.91
N TRP A 269 -5.20 -16.10 15.75
CA TRP A 269 -4.44 -16.44 14.56
C TRP A 269 -4.24 -17.94 14.40
N VAL A 270 -3.96 -18.69 15.47
CA VAL A 270 -3.87 -20.16 15.41
C VAL A 270 -5.18 -20.77 14.92
N ASP A 271 -6.31 -20.26 15.40
CA ASP A 271 -7.63 -20.69 14.96
C ASP A 271 -7.86 -20.36 13.46
N TRP A 272 -7.38 -19.20 13.01
CA TRP A 272 -7.43 -18.80 11.59
C TRP A 272 -6.61 -19.72 10.68
N VAL A 273 -5.41 -20.12 11.11
CA VAL A 273 -4.57 -21.05 10.36
C VAL A 273 -5.27 -22.40 10.21
N ALA A 274 -5.81 -22.95 11.31
CA ALA A 274 -6.55 -24.20 11.27
C ALA A 274 -7.82 -24.10 10.41
N HIS A 275 -8.55 -22.98 10.53
CA HIS A 275 -9.76 -22.73 9.75
C HIS A 275 -9.48 -22.59 8.26
N SER A 276 -8.47 -21.83 7.85
CA SER A 276 -8.14 -21.67 6.43
C SER A 276 -7.67 -22.98 5.80
N ALA A 277 -6.89 -23.79 6.53
CA ALA A 277 -6.49 -25.12 6.08
C ALA A 277 -7.70 -26.04 5.84
N ALA A 278 -8.72 -25.96 6.71
CA ALA A 278 -9.96 -26.71 6.54
C ALA A 278 -10.84 -26.18 5.39
N LEU A 279 -10.84 -24.86 5.15
CA LEU A 279 -11.57 -24.24 4.04
C LEU A 279 -10.99 -24.62 2.67
N GLN A 280 -9.70 -24.98 2.59
CA GLN A 280 -9.01 -25.24 1.33
C GLN A 280 -9.28 -24.15 0.26
N PRO A 281 -9.01 -22.86 0.58
CA PRO A 281 -9.20 -21.81 -0.38
C PRO A 281 -8.29 -22.03 -1.60
N TYR A 282 -8.74 -21.57 -2.76
CA TYR A 282 -7.91 -21.50 -3.97
C TYR A 282 -8.19 -20.19 -4.71
N TRP A 283 -7.19 -19.67 -5.42
CA TRP A 283 -7.39 -18.50 -6.26
C TRP A 283 -7.98 -18.91 -7.61
N ASP A 284 -9.15 -18.35 -7.94
CA ASP A 284 -9.78 -18.56 -9.23
C ASP A 284 -9.37 -17.44 -10.21
N GLU A 285 -8.65 -17.82 -11.27
CA GLU A 285 -8.12 -16.87 -12.24
C GLU A 285 -9.21 -16.17 -13.07
N GLU A 286 -10.39 -16.76 -13.22
CA GLU A 286 -11.48 -16.15 -13.99
C GLU A 286 -12.30 -15.19 -13.12
N ALA A 287 -12.67 -15.61 -11.91
CA ALA A 287 -13.38 -14.78 -10.95
C ALA A 287 -12.50 -13.69 -10.34
N GLN A 288 -11.17 -13.84 -10.43
CA GLN A 288 -10.18 -13.00 -9.75
C GLN A 288 -10.53 -12.88 -8.26
N ASP A 289 -10.80 -14.01 -7.62
CA ASP A 289 -11.16 -14.10 -6.20
C ASP A 289 -10.76 -15.45 -5.61
N TYR A 290 -10.79 -15.55 -4.28
CA TYR A 290 -10.64 -16.83 -3.59
C TYR A 290 -11.96 -17.61 -3.60
N LEU A 291 -11.93 -18.90 -3.87
CA LEU A 291 -13.07 -19.82 -3.77
C LEU A 291 -12.72 -21.00 -2.85
N VAL A 292 -13.71 -21.80 -2.46
CA VAL A 292 -13.51 -23.02 -1.67
C VAL A 292 -13.58 -24.24 -2.59
N ARG A 293 -12.66 -25.19 -2.43
CA ARG A 293 -12.75 -26.48 -3.10
C ARG A 293 -13.93 -27.27 -2.53
N GLY A 294 -14.90 -27.61 -3.39
CA GLY A 294 -16.09 -28.40 -3.03
C GLY A 294 -15.82 -29.88 -2.86
#